data_AF-A0A4S2FF94-F1
#
_entry.id   AF-A0A4S2FF94-F1
#
_cell.length_a   1.000
_cell.length_b   1.000
_cell.length_c   1.000
_cell.angle_alpha   90.00
_cell.angle_beta   90.00
_cell.angle_gamma   90.00
#
_symmetry.space_group_name_H-M   'P 1'
#
loop_
_entity.id
_entity.type
_entity.pdbx_description
1 polymer ?
#
loop_
_entity_poly.entity_id
_entity_poly.type
_entity_poly.pdbx_seq_one_letter_code
_entity_poly.pdbx_strand_id
1 'polypeptide(L)'
;MKLSKREREALANAIAQENDMLKRVGHVVRNSIVALAVFLLLCVWGFTGMNDAFLPNISPATRTVIRWIGVIGSVLSGVMVVFSVTARHNGKKNLLKKIDRYQGRS
;
A
#
# COMPACT_ATOMS: atom_id res chain seq x y z
N MET A 1 -27.52 22.89 -9.06
CA MET A 1 -26.93 24.20 -8.71
C MET A 1 -25.68 24.44 -9.56
N LYS A 2 -25.57 25.57 -10.26
CA LYS A 2 -24.34 25.94 -10.97
C LYS A 2 -23.32 26.45 -9.94
N LEU A 3 -22.16 25.83 -9.86
CA LEU A 3 -21.05 26.29 -9.01
C LEU A 3 -20.59 27.68 -9.45
N SER A 4 -20.32 28.56 -8.49
CA SER A 4 -19.67 29.85 -8.73
C SER A 4 -18.25 29.65 -9.29
N LYS A 5 -17.71 30.61 -10.05
CA LYS A 5 -16.32 30.53 -10.60
C LYS A 5 -15.29 30.18 -9.51
N ARG A 6 -15.41 30.83 -8.34
CA ARG A 6 -14.51 30.61 -7.20
C ARG A 6 -14.65 29.21 -6.59
N GLU A 7 -15.87 28.69 -6.50
CA GLU A 7 -16.12 27.33 -6.01
C GLU A 7 -15.61 26.28 -7.00
N ARG A 8 -15.69 26.57 -8.29
CA ARG A 8 -15.19 25.71 -9.36
C ARG A 8 -13.66 25.62 -9.36
N GLU A 9 -12.97 26.74 -9.17
CA GLU A 9 -11.51 26.78 -9.02
C GLU A 9 -11.04 26.09 -7.74
N ALA A 10 -11.71 26.32 -6.61
CA ALA A 10 -11.42 25.62 -5.36
C ALA A 10 -11.61 24.10 -5.50
N LEU A 11 -12.67 23.67 -6.20
CA LEU A 11 -12.92 22.27 -6.47
C LEU A 11 -11.87 21.65 -7.41
N ALA A 12 -11.42 22.37 -8.43
CA ALA A 12 -10.35 21.92 -9.32
C ALA A 12 -9.02 21.71 -8.57
N ASN A 13 -8.66 22.65 -7.69
CA ASN A 13 -7.46 22.54 -6.86
C ASN A 13 -7.54 21.35 -5.88
N ALA A 14 -8.71 21.15 -5.25
CA ALA A 14 -8.94 20.01 -4.36
C ALA A 14 -8.83 18.66 -5.10
N ILE A 15 -9.36 18.57 -6.32
CA ILE A 15 -9.24 17.37 -7.18
C ILE A 15 -7.78 17.11 -7.53
N ALA A 16 -7.02 18.14 -7.93
CA ALA A 16 -5.61 18.00 -8.28
C ALA A 16 -4.77 17.50 -7.09
N GLN A 17 -4.99 18.08 -5.90
CA GLN A 17 -4.32 17.68 -4.67
C GLN A 17 -4.66 16.24 -4.26
N GLU A 18 -5.93 15.86 -4.27
CA GLU A 18 -6.35 14.50 -3.94
C GLU A 18 -5.86 13.45 -4.94
N ASN A 19 -5.78 13.81 -6.23
CA ASN A 19 -5.20 12.94 -7.24
C ASN A 19 -3.70 12.71 -7.00
N ASP A 20 -2.95 13.75 -6.63
CA ASP A 20 -1.53 13.59 -6.28
C ASP A 20 -1.34 12.71 -5.04
N MET A 21 -2.16 12.92 -4.00
CA MET A 21 -2.17 12.06 -2.81
C MET A 21 -2.51 10.61 -3.17
N LEU A 22 -3.50 10.37 -4.04
CA LEU A 22 -3.86 9.02 -4.50
C LEU A 22 -2.73 8.32 -5.27
N LYS A 23 -1.95 9.06 -6.05
CA LYS A 23 -0.75 8.51 -6.70
C LYS A 23 0.28 8.06 -5.66
N ARG A 24 0.53 8.88 -4.64
CA ARG A 24 1.43 8.53 -3.51
C ARG A 24 0.95 7.29 -2.77
N VAL A 25 -0.35 7.22 -2.44
CA VAL A 25 -0.96 6.01 -1.84
C VAL A 25 -0.78 4.81 -2.75
N GLY A 26 -0.85 4.99 -4.07
CA GLY A 26 -0.56 3.93 -5.03
C GLY A 26 0.86 3.37 -4.93
N HIS A 27 1.87 4.22 -4.70
CA HIS A 27 3.24 3.78 -4.43
C HIS A 27 3.35 3.04 -3.09
N VAL A 28 2.65 3.52 -2.05
CA VAL A 28 2.61 2.85 -0.74
C VAL A 28 2.04 1.44 -0.88
N VAL A 29 0.90 1.27 -1.58
CA VAL A 29 0.32 -0.05 -1.84
C VAL A 29 1.34 -0.98 -2.49
N ARG A 30 2.01 -0.54 -3.55
CA ARG A 30 3.02 -1.34 -4.25
C ARG A 30 4.16 -1.74 -3.31
N ASN A 31 4.71 -0.78 -2.56
CA ASN A 31 5.84 -1.03 -1.66
C ASN A 31 5.45 -1.97 -0.51
N SER A 32 4.24 -1.84 0.04
CA SER A 32 3.72 -2.73 1.08
C SER A 32 3.52 -4.16 0.56
N ILE A 33 3.06 -4.34 -0.69
CA ILE A 33 2.95 -5.66 -1.32
C ILE A 33 4.33 -6.28 -1.52
N VAL A 34 5.31 -5.50 -2.00
CA VAL A 34 6.69 -5.98 -2.17
C VAL A 34 7.30 -6.37 -0.82
N ALA A 35 7.14 -5.55 0.20
CA ALA A 35 7.60 -5.85 1.56
C ALA A 35 6.96 -7.15 2.09
N LEU A 36 5.64 -7.30 1.93
CA LEU A 36 4.93 -8.52 2.30
C LEU A 36 5.50 -9.76 1.59
N ALA A 37 5.74 -9.67 0.28
CA ALA A 37 6.32 -10.78 -0.48
C ALA A 37 7.71 -11.18 0.02
N VAL A 38 8.57 -10.20 0.34
CA VAL A 38 9.90 -10.47 0.92
C VAL A 38 9.79 -11.16 2.27
N PHE A 39 8.91 -10.69 3.16
CA PHE A 39 8.74 -11.32 4.47
C PHE A 39 8.11 -12.72 4.39
N LEU A 40 7.24 -12.97 3.42
CA LEU A 40 6.71 -14.31 3.15
C LEU A 40 7.81 -15.25 2.64
N LEU A 41 8.70 -14.79 1.77
CA LEU A 41 9.87 -15.57 1.34
C LEU A 41 10.78 -15.90 2.52
N LEU A 42 11.02 -14.94 3.42
CA LEU A 42 11.78 -15.18 4.66
C LEU A 42 11.09 -16.19 5.57
N CYS A 43 9.75 -16.19 5.65
CA CYS A 43 8.99 -17.22 6.35
C CYS A 43 9.22 -18.59 5.71
N VAL A 44 8.98 -18.72 4.40
CA VAL A 44 9.15 -20.00 3.69
C VAL A 44 10.56 -20.52 3.90
N TRP A 45 11.58 -19.69 3.70
CA TRP A 45 12.97 -20.06 3.93
C TRP A 45 13.24 -20.50 5.37
N GLY A 46 12.81 -19.70 6.36
CA GLY A 46 13.06 -19.94 7.77
C GLY A 46 12.34 -21.17 8.34
N PHE A 47 11.14 -21.48 7.85
CA PHE A 47 10.35 -22.62 8.30
C PHE A 47 10.69 -23.93 7.58
N THR A 48 10.98 -23.88 6.27
CA THR A 48 11.36 -25.08 5.49
C THR A 48 12.78 -25.56 5.81
N GLY A 49 13.61 -24.67 6.36
CA GLY A 49 14.99 -24.98 6.68
C GLY A 49 15.86 -25.16 5.44
N MET A 50 15.45 -24.56 4.31
CA MET A 50 16.13 -24.64 3.04
C MET A 50 17.57 -24.14 3.14
N ASN A 51 18.52 -24.93 2.68
CA ASN A 51 19.91 -24.50 2.55
C ASN A 51 20.12 -24.01 1.12
N ASP A 52 20.38 -22.72 0.98
CA ASP A 52 20.67 -22.08 -0.31
C ASP A 52 22.05 -21.42 -0.30
N ALA A 53 22.48 -20.97 -1.49
CA ALA A 53 23.77 -20.34 -1.69
C ALA A 53 23.84 -18.89 -1.16
N PHE A 54 22.71 -18.24 -0.85
CA PHE A 54 22.68 -16.86 -0.36
C PHE A 54 22.93 -16.79 1.15
N LEU A 55 22.45 -17.77 1.91
CA LEU A 55 22.62 -17.86 3.36
C LEU A 55 23.18 -19.24 3.76
N PRO A 56 24.41 -19.58 3.36
CA PRO A 56 25.03 -20.86 3.69
C PRO A 56 25.41 -20.93 5.18
N ASN A 57 25.30 -22.12 5.78
CA ASN A 57 25.82 -22.44 7.12
C ASN A 57 25.28 -21.55 8.27
N ILE A 58 24.05 -21.08 8.17
CA ILE A 58 23.40 -20.28 9.23
C ILE A 58 23.13 -21.16 10.47
N SER A 59 23.45 -20.63 11.66
CA SER A 59 23.18 -21.33 12.92
C SER A 59 21.68 -21.54 13.16
N PRO A 60 21.26 -22.61 13.86
CA PRO A 60 19.85 -22.84 14.19
C PRO A 60 19.20 -21.67 14.97
N ALA A 61 19.96 -21.03 15.85
CA ALA A 61 19.51 -19.86 16.61
C ALA A 61 19.22 -18.67 15.69
N THR A 62 20.15 -18.35 14.77
CA THR A 62 19.98 -17.27 13.78
C THR A 62 18.78 -17.54 12.88
N ARG A 63 18.59 -18.77 12.41
CA ARG A 63 17.43 -19.14 11.59
C ARG A 63 16.11 -18.94 12.34
N THR A 64 16.08 -19.24 13.64
CA THR A 64 14.90 -19.00 14.49
C THR A 64 14.56 -17.51 14.57
N VAL A 65 15.56 -16.63 14.71
CA VAL A 65 15.35 -15.18 14.71
C VAL A 65 14.81 -14.70 13.35
N ILE A 66 15.41 -15.13 12.23
CA ILE A 66 14.97 -14.76 10.88
C ILE A 66 13.51 -15.19 10.64
N ARG A 67 13.14 -16.39 11.08
CA ARG A 67 11.76 -16.88 11.02
C ARG A 67 10.79 -15.94 11.70
N TRP A 68 11.09 -15.49 12.92
CA TRP A 68 10.22 -14.55 13.66
C TRP A 68 10.17 -13.16 13.04
N ILE A 69 11.30 -12.67 12.51
CA ILE A 69 11.33 -11.42 11.73
C ILE A 69 10.43 -11.53 10.50
N GLY A 70 10.48 -12.66 9.79
CA GLY A 70 9.59 -12.96 8.68
C GLY A 70 8.12 -12.90 9.09
N VAL A 71 7.76 -13.54 10.20
CA VAL A 71 6.36 -13.57 10.70
C VAL A 71 5.89 -12.17 11.08
N ILE A 72 6.63 -11.46 11.93
CA ILE A 72 6.27 -10.12 12.40
C ILE A 72 6.17 -9.16 11.21
N GLY A 73 7.17 -9.17 10.33
CA GLY A 73 7.19 -8.34 9.13
C GLY A 73 6.04 -8.64 8.17
N SER A 74 5.66 -9.92 8.02
CA SER A 74 4.51 -10.32 7.19
C SER A 74 3.20 -9.80 7.75
N VAL A 75 2.99 -9.89 9.07
CA VAL A 75 1.78 -9.37 9.71
C VAL A 75 1.67 -7.86 9.53
N LEU A 76 2.74 -7.12 9.85
CA LEU A 76 2.77 -5.66 9.71
C LEU A 76 2.56 -5.22 8.26
N SER A 77 3.25 -5.87 7.31
CA SER A 77 3.11 -5.56 5.89
C SER A 77 1.72 -5.92 5.36
N GLY A 78 1.14 -7.03 5.82
CA GLY A 78 -0.22 -7.44 5.47
C GLY A 78 -1.27 -6.42 5.91
N VAL A 79 -1.19 -5.94 7.16
CA VAL A 79 -2.06 -4.88 7.67
C VAL A 79 -1.92 -3.60 6.83
N MET A 80 -0.68 -3.21 6.50
CA MET A 80 -0.42 -2.05 5.66
C MET A 80 -0.99 -2.20 4.24
N VAL A 81 -0.92 -3.39 3.64
CA VAL A 81 -1.54 -3.68 2.34
C VAL A 81 -3.05 -3.49 2.43
N VAL A 82 -3.71 -4.08 3.43
CA VAL A 82 -5.17 -3.96 3.59
C VAL A 82 -5.60 -2.50 3.74
N PHE A 83 -4.95 -1.74 4.62
CA PHE A 83 -5.28 -0.34 4.81
C PHE A 83 -5.00 0.52 3.59
N SER A 84 -3.84 0.36 2.95
CA SER A 84 -3.46 1.16 1.77
C SER A 84 -4.36 0.87 0.56
N VAL A 85 -4.75 -0.38 0.33
CA VAL A 85 -5.70 -0.76 -0.73
C VAL A 85 -7.08 -0.16 -0.46
N THR A 86 -7.56 -0.27 0.79
CA THR A 86 -8.86 0.28 1.19
C THR A 86 -8.88 1.81 1.05
N ALA A 87 -7.82 2.48 1.52
CA ALA A 87 -7.66 3.93 1.38
C ALA A 87 -7.64 4.37 -0.10
N ARG A 88 -6.94 3.62 -0.96
CA ARG A 88 -6.91 3.89 -2.40
C ARG A 88 -8.29 3.72 -3.04
N HIS A 89 -9.01 2.66 -2.70
CA HIS A 89 -10.34 2.40 -3.24
C HIS A 89 -11.33 3.52 -2.86
N ASN A 90 -11.37 3.84 -1.56
CA ASN A 90 -12.26 4.88 -1.03
C ASN A 90 -11.88 6.28 -1.56
N GLY A 91 -10.59 6.60 -1.61
CA GLY A 91 -10.11 7.87 -2.15
C GLY A 91 -10.43 8.02 -3.64
N LYS A 92 -10.26 6.97 -4.46
CA LYS A 92 -10.62 7.02 -5.89
C LYS A 92 -12.12 7.25 -6.07
N LYS A 93 -12.97 6.58 -5.28
CA LYS A 93 -14.43 6.78 -5.32
C LYS A 93 -14.80 8.22 -4.97
N ASN A 94 -14.18 8.80 -3.94
CA ASN A 94 -14.44 10.19 -3.55
C ASN A 94 -13.94 11.20 -4.60
N LEU A 95 -12.78 10.96 -5.21
CA LEU A 95 -12.25 11.80 -6.27
C LEU A 95 -13.17 11.81 -7.49
N LEU A 96 -13.67 10.64 -7.91
CA LEU A 96 -14.61 10.53 -9.02
C LEU A 96 -15.89 11.34 -8.76
N LYS A 97 -16.47 11.22 -7.57
CA LYS A 97 -17.64 12.04 -7.18
C LYS A 97 -17.38 13.54 -7.27
N LYS A 98 -16.18 14.00 -6.91
CA LYS A 98 -15.80 15.42 -7.04
C LYS A 98 -15.64 15.84 -8.50
N ILE A 99 -15.09 14.97 -9.34
CA ILE A 99 -14.97 15.19 -10.80
C ILE A 99 -16.37 15.26 -11.44
N ASP A 100 -17.26 14.34 -11.11
CA ASP A 100 -18.64 14.34 -11.62
C ASP A 100 -19.38 15.63 -11.23
N ARG A 101 -19.23 16.06 -9.97
CA ARG A 101 -19.74 17.34 -9.47
C ARG A 101 -19.14 18.55 -10.22
N TYR A 102 -17.85 18.51 -10.54
CA TYR A 102 -17.18 19.54 -11.33
C TYR A 102 -17.68 19.60 -12.78
N GLN A 103 -17.99 18.44 -13.37
CA GLN A 103 -18.54 18.30 -14.72
C GLN A 103 -20.05 18.57 -14.80
N GLY A 104 -20.73 18.71 -13.66
CA GLY A 104 -22.18 18.93 -13.60
C GLY A 104 -23.00 17.68 -13.95
N ARG A 105 -22.37 16.50 -13.91
CA ARG A 105 -23.05 15.20 -14.02
C ARG A 105 -23.41 14.79 -12.58
N SER A 106 -24.69 14.93 -12.23
CA SER A 106 -25.22 14.44 -10.94
C SER A 106 -25.48 12.96 -10.99
#